data_AF-A0A6B2K232-F1
#
_entry.id   AF-A0A6B2K232-F1
#
_cell.length_a   1.000
_cell.length_b   1.000
_cell.length_c   1.000
_cell.angle_alpha   90.00
_cell.angle_beta   90.00
_cell.angle_gamma   90.00
#
_symmetry.space_group_name_H-M   'P 1'
#
loop_
_entity.id
_entity.type
_entity.pdbx_description
1 polymer ?
#
loop_
_entity_poly.entity_id
_entity_poly.type
_entity_poly.pdbx_seq_one_letter_code
_entity_poly.pdbx_strand_id
1 'polypeptide(L)'
;MEELHELEARISQALHRIQAGMGAMNRPVAGQGPEDFARLEAALDEEQTANAQLEERIRTLKGKLERAKEEQAAEAERHREGMGRLDGELQGLQEANAELRDASEQLRRAAEEGVSDPELINRAMKAELEALTASRAAEIAEIDAILAEFRPVLEAGQEEAQ
;
A
#
# COMPACT_ATOMS: atom_id res chain seq x y z
N MET A 1 57.81 71.63 22.23
CA MET A 1 57.40 71.10 23.55
C MET A 1 55.90 70.81 23.59
N GLU A 2 55.04 71.71 23.08
CA GLU A 2 53.59 71.49 23.00
C GLU A 2 53.17 70.34 22.05
N GLU A 3 53.77 70.24 20.86
CA GLU A 3 53.47 69.16 19.90
C GLU A 3 53.77 67.75 20.45
N LEU A 4 54.79 67.63 21.30
CA LEU A 4 55.13 66.37 21.96
C LEU A 4 54.06 65.97 23.00
N HIS A 5 53.56 66.94 23.77
CA HIS A 5 52.50 66.71 24.76
C HIS A 5 51.16 66.38 24.09
N GLU A 6 50.86 66.98 22.94
CA GLU A 6 49.67 66.65 22.15
C GLU A 6 49.75 65.22 21.57
N LEU A 7 50.94 64.82 21.07
CA LEU A 7 51.17 63.45 20.63
C LEU A 7 51.03 62.45 21.78
N GLU A 8 51.58 62.76 22.95
CA GLU A 8 51.49 61.93 24.16
C GLU A 8 50.05 61.78 24.67
N ALA A 9 49.26 62.87 24.66
CA ALA A 9 47.85 62.84 25.01
C ALA A 9 47.05 61.96 24.03
N ARG A 10 47.33 62.06 22.72
CA ARG A 10 46.66 61.28 21.68
C ARG A 10 47.05 59.80 21.72
N ILE A 11 48.32 59.48 22.00
CA ILE A 11 48.79 58.11 22.20
C ILE A 11 48.13 57.50 23.45
N SER A 12 48.08 58.25 24.55
CA SER A 12 47.43 57.78 25.79
C SER A 12 45.94 57.50 25.58
N GLN A 13 45.25 58.37 24.83
CA GLN A 13 43.85 58.15 24.47
C GLN A 13 43.66 56.94 23.54
N ALA A 14 44.58 56.74 22.58
CA ALA A 14 44.58 55.57 21.71
C ALA A 14 44.82 54.28 22.50
N LEU A 15 45.77 54.28 23.45
CA LEU A 15 46.05 53.14 24.31
C LEU A 15 44.87 52.82 25.24
N HIS A 16 44.22 53.82 25.83
CA HIS A 16 43.00 53.59 26.61
C HIS A 16 41.85 53.03 25.75
N ARG A 17 41.69 53.49 24.50
CA ARG A 17 40.72 52.92 23.56
C ARG A 17 41.04 51.48 23.17
N ILE A 18 42.31 51.17 22.93
CA ILE A 18 42.77 49.80 22.65
C ILE A 18 42.55 48.91 23.87
N GLN A 19 42.89 49.38 25.07
CA GLN A 19 42.69 48.65 26.32
C GLN A 19 41.19 48.41 26.59
N ALA A 20 40.33 49.39 26.34
CA ALA A 20 38.89 49.24 26.45
C ALA A 20 38.32 48.28 25.38
N GLY A 21 38.80 48.37 24.13
CA GLY A 21 38.42 47.45 23.05
C GLY A 21 38.88 46.01 23.30
N MET A 22 40.08 45.82 23.82
CA MET A 22 40.61 44.52 24.27
C MET A 22 39.82 43.98 25.45
N GLY A 23 39.44 44.83 26.42
CA GLY A 23 38.57 44.44 27.53
C GLY A 23 37.17 44.01 27.07
N ALA A 24 36.63 44.64 26.02
CA ALA A 24 35.35 44.26 25.42
C ALA A 24 35.45 42.95 24.61
N MET A 25 36.55 42.73 23.87
CA MET A 25 36.79 41.47 23.14
C MET A 25 37.12 40.28 24.06
N ASN A 26 37.80 40.54 25.18
CA ASN A 26 38.13 39.51 26.17
C ASN A 26 37.00 39.29 27.19
N ARG A 27 35.87 39.97 27.04
CA ARG A 27 34.69 39.72 27.87
C ARG A 27 34.00 38.47 27.31
N PRO A 28 33.84 37.40 28.11
CA PRO A 28 33.10 36.24 27.65
C PRO A 28 31.67 36.69 27.33
N VAL A 29 31.26 36.50 26.09
CA VAL A 29 29.88 36.68 25.67
C VAL A 29 29.05 35.61 26.39
N ALA A 30 27.98 36.00 27.07
CA ALA A 30 27.10 35.03 27.73
C ALA A 30 26.60 34.01 26.69
N GLY A 31 26.84 32.71 26.92
CA GLY A 31 26.55 31.64 25.96
C GLY A 31 27.74 31.12 25.14
N GLN A 32 28.96 31.61 25.37
CA GLN A 32 30.19 31.16 24.69
C GLN A 32 31.24 30.58 25.64
N GLY A 33 30.83 30.16 26.84
CA GLY A 33 31.72 29.49 27.78
C GLY A 33 31.99 28.04 27.37
N PRO A 34 33.10 27.42 27.83
CA PRO A 34 33.40 26.00 27.59
C PRO A 34 32.25 25.06 28.05
N GLU A 35 31.52 25.44 29.10
CA GLU A 35 30.37 24.68 29.61
C GLU A 35 29.14 24.75 28.68
N ASP A 36 28.91 25.88 28.02
CA ASP A 36 27.81 26.03 27.05
C ASP A 36 28.11 25.22 25.78
N PHE A 37 29.36 25.24 25.33
CA PHE A 37 29.82 24.44 24.19
C PHE A 37 29.66 22.94 24.46
N ALA A 38 30.06 22.46 25.64
CA ALA A 38 29.87 21.06 26.04
C ALA A 38 28.38 20.65 26.13
N ARG A 39 27.49 21.56 26.54
CA ARG A 39 26.03 21.31 26.54
C ARG A 39 25.46 21.24 25.13
N LEU A 40 25.91 22.11 24.24
CA LEU A 40 25.52 22.13 22.83
C LEU A 40 25.99 20.86 22.10
N GLU A 41 27.20 20.39 22.37
CA GLU A 41 27.70 19.12 21.84
C GLU A 41 26.89 17.93 22.35
N ALA A 42 26.60 17.87 23.65
CA ALA A 42 25.76 16.81 24.21
C ALA A 42 24.33 16.80 23.62
N ALA A 43 23.73 17.97 23.42
CA ALA A 43 22.41 18.09 22.79
C ALA A 43 22.46 17.68 21.30
N LEU A 44 23.54 18.02 20.59
CA LEU A 44 23.73 17.61 19.20
C LEU A 44 23.88 16.09 19.08
N ASP A 45 24.65 15.45 19.97
CA ASP A 45 24.81 13.99 20.01
C ASP A 45 23.49 13.27 20.33
N GLU A 46 22.69 13.83 21.24
CA GLU A 46 21.35 13.32 21.57
C GLU A 46 20.41 13.41 20.35
N GLU A 47 20.36 14.56 19.68
CA GLU A 47 19.54 14.75 18.48
C GLU A 47 20.00 13.87 17.31
N GLN A 48 21.31 13.70 17.11
CA GLN A 48 21.85 12.78 16.11
C GLN A 48 21.44 11.33 16.40
N THR A 49 21.49 10.92 17.66
CA THR A 49 21.06 9.59 18.09
C THR A 49 19.56 9.38 17.87
N ALA A 50 18.74 10.37 18.24
CA ALA A 50 17.30 10.34 18.01
C ALA A 50 16.96 10.28 16.52
N ASN A 51 17.66 11.07 15.69
CA ASN A 51 17.47 11.07 14.25
C ASN A 51 17.84 9.72 13.63
N ALA A 52 18.97 9.11 14.01
CA ALA A 52 19.36 7.78 13.54
C ALA A 52 18.31 6.71 13.87
N GLN A 53 17.73 6.74 15.07
CA GLN A 53 16.64 5.83 15.48
C GLN A 53 15.36 6.07 14.66
N LEU A 54 15.01 7.32 14.40
CA LEU A 54 13.85 7.68 13.57
C LEU A 54 14.04 7.23 12.12
N GLU A 55 15.24 7.41 11.55
CA GLU A 55 15.57 6.93 10.21
C GLU A 55 15.50 5.41 10.08
N GLU A 56 15.96 4.67 11.09
CA GLU A 56 15.83 3.21 11.15
C GLU A 56 14.35 2.79 11.23
N ARG A 57 13.57 3.47 12.08
CA ARG A 57 12.14 3.22 12.21
C ARG A 57 11.39 3.52 10.92
N ILE A 58 11.71 4.63 10.24
CA ILE A 58 11.15 4.97 8.93
C ILE A 58 11.53 3.92 7.89
N ARG A 59 12.79 3.46 7.85
CA ARG A 59 13.21 2.39 6.94
C ARG A 59 12.41 1.11 7.17
N THR A 60 12.25 0.72 8.44
CA THR A 60 11.49 -0.48 8.82
C THR A 60 10.00 -0.34 8.44
N LEU A 61 9.39 0.81 8.74
CA LEU A 61 7.99 1.07 8.41
C LEU A 61 7.76 1.13 6.90
N LYS A 62 8.67 1.75 6.14
CA LYS A 62 8.63 1.73 4.67
C LYS A 62 8.71 0.30 4.14
N GLY A 63 9.63 -0.52 4.65
CA GLY A 63 9.73 -1.92 4.26
C GLY A 63 8.46 -2.72 4.54
N LYS A 64 7.82 -2.50 5.70
CA LYS A 64 6.53 -3.12 6.03
C LYS A 64 5.40 -2.64 5.12
N LEU A 65 5.35 -1.34 4.83
CA LEU A 65 4.33 -0.75 3.97
C LEU A 65 4.45 -1.26 2.53
N GLU A 66 5.65 -1.35 1.97
CA GLU A 66 5.83 -1.88 0.62
C GLU A 66 5.42 -3.35 0.53
N ARG A 67 5.77 -4.18 1.52
CA ARG A 67 5.29 -5.58 1.58
C ARG A 67 3.76 -5.66 1.65
N ALA A 68 3.14 -4.88 2.54
CA ALA A 68 1.68 -4.86 2.67
C ALA A 68 0.99 -4.40 1.37
N LYS A 69 1.59 -3.44 0.64
CA LYS A 69 1.08 -3.02 -0.67
C LYS A 69 1.22 -4.12 -1.73
N GLU A 70 2.35 -4.83 -1.75
CA GLU A 70 2.58 -5.96 -2.67
C GLU A 70 1.58 -7.09 -2.41
N GLU A 71 1.37 -7.44 -1.13
CA GLU A 71 0.38 -8.44 -0.71
C GLU A 71 -1.04 -8.02 -1.12
N GLN A 72 -1.44 -6.78 -0.80
CA GLN A 72 -2.75 -6.25 -1.17
C GLN A 72 -2.95 -6.18 -2.69
N ALA A 73 -1.92 -5.83 -3.45
CA ALA A 73 -1.98 -5.82 -4.92
C ALA A 73 -2.17 -7.24 -5.47
N ALA A 74 -1.46 -8.23 -4.91
CA ALA A 74 -1.60 -9.63 -5.30
C ALA A 74 -2.96 -10.22 -4.91
N GLU A 75 -3.55 -9.81 -3.79
CA GLU A 75 -4.92 -10.17 -3.41
C GLU A 75 -5.95 -9.54 -4.37
N ALA A 76 -5.83 -8.24 -4.65
CA ALA A 76 -6.73 -7.54 -5.56
C ALA A 76 -6.71 -8.13 -6.98
N GLU A 77 -5.56 -8.62 -7.44
CA GLU A 77 -5.47 -9.32 -8.73
C GLU A 77 -6.15 -10.69 -8.69
N ARG A 78 -5.89 -11.49 -7.65
CA ARG A 78 -6.57 -12.78 -7.45
C ARG A 78 -8.09 -12.65 -7.38
N HIS A 79 -8.60 -11.62 -6.69
CA HIS A 79 -10.03 -11.34 -6.66
C HIS A 79 -10.58 -10.95 -8.03
N ARG A 80 -9.84 -10.13 -8.81
CA ARG A 80 -10.26 -9.76 -10.17
C ARG A 80 -10.30 -10.96 -11.11
N GLU A 81 -9.30 -11.82 -11.07
CA GLU A 81 -9.27 -13.07 -11.85
C GLU A 81 -10.42 -14.00 -11.47
N GLY A 82 -10.66 -14.19 -10.16
CA GLY A 82 -11.75 -15.01 -9.64
C GLY A 82 -13.13 -14.49 -10.07
N MET A 83 -13.36 -13.18 -9.96
CA MET A 83 -14.60 -12.53 -10.40
C MET A 83 -14.80 -12.65 -11.90
N GLY A 84 -13.75 -12.39 -12.70
CA GLY A 84 -13.82 -12.50 -14.16
C GLY A 84 -14.12 -13.92 -14.64
N ARG A 85 -13.59 -14.94 -13.94
CA ARG A 85 -13.95 -16.34 -14.20
C ARG A 85 -15.41 -16.62 -13.88
N LEU A 86 -15.89 -16.22 -12.71
CA LEU A 86 -17.29 -16.40 -12.31
C LEU A 86 -18.25 -15.72 -13.30
N ASP A 87 -17.95 -14.49 -13.70
CA ASP A 87 -18.74 -13.76 -14.71
C ASP A 87 -18.79 -14.51 -16.05
N GLY A 88 -17.66 -15.07 -16.49
CA GLY A 88 -17.58 -15.88 -17.71
C GLY A 88 -18.43 -17.15 -17.63
N GLU A 89 -18.36 -17.89 -16.52
CA GLU A 89 -19.18 -19.10 -16.32
C GLU A 89 -20.67 -18.76 -16.22
N LEU A 90 -21.05 -17.65 -15.59
CA LEU A 90 -22.44 -17.19 -15.53
C LEU A 90 -22.98 -16.78 -16.91
N GLN A 91 -22.16 -16.14 -17.75
CA GLN A 91 -22.53 -15.85 -19.13
C GLN A 91 -22.73 -17.15 -19.92
N GLY A 92 -21.81 -18.11 -19.83
CA GLY A 92 -21.95 -19.42 -20.46
C GLY A 92 -23.20 -20.17 -19.99
N LEU A 93 -23.53 -20.11 -18.70
CA LEU A 93 -24.76 -20.67 -18.15
C LEU A 93 -26.02 -19.99 -18.72
N GLN A 94 -26.00 -18.68 -18.90
CA GLN A 94 -27.12 -17.94 -19.50
C GLN A 94 -27.33 -18.34 -20.96
N GLU A 95 -26.25 -18.45 -21.73
CA GLU A 95 -26.28 -18.89 -23.13
C GLU A 95 -26.81 -20.32 -23.27
N ALA A 96 -26.26 -21.27 -22.51
CA ALA A 96 -26.70 -22.66 -22.53
C ALA A 96 -28.18 -22.82 -22.12
N ASN A 97 -28.65 -22.02 -21.15
CA ASN A 97 -30.08 -22.00 -20.78
C ASN A 97 -30.95 -21.41 -21.88
N ALA A 98 -30.47 -20.40 -22.63
CA ALA A 98 -31.21 -19.84 -23.76
C ALA A 98 -31.36 -20.89 -24.87
N GLU A 99 -30.30 -21.62 -25.18
CA GLU A 99 -30.32 -22.72 -26.16
C GLU A 99 -31.23 -23.87 -25.74
N LEU A 100 -31.20 -24.27 -24.46
CA LEU A 100 -32.11 -25.28 -23.93
C LEU A 100 -33.58 -24.86 -24.03
N ARG A 101 -33.88 -23.57 -23.79
CA ARG A 101 -35.24 -23.03 -23.93
C ARG A 101 -35.71 -23.04 -25.38
N ASP A 102 -34.85 -22.64 -26.32
CA ASP A 102 -35.13 -22.69 -27.76
C ASP A 102 -35.38 -24.13 -28.23
N ALA A 103 -34.51 -25.06 -27.85
CA ALA A 103 -34.69 -26.48 -28.18
C ALA A 103 -35.98 -27.06 -27.58
N SER A 104 -36.33 -26.68 -26.34
CA SER A 104 -37.58 -27.08 -25.68
C SER A 104 -38.83 -26.48 -26.36
N GLU A 105 -38.73 -25.27 -26.91
CA GLU A 105 -39.81 -24.67 -27.69
C GLU A 105 -40.00 -25.38 -29.03
N GLN A 106 -38.91 -25.69 -29.74
CA GLN A 106 -38.95 -26.44 -30.99
C GLN A 106 -39.55 -27.84 -30.80
N LEU A 107 -39.15 -28.55 -29.74
CA LEU A 107 -39.73 -29.85 -29.41
C LEU A 107 -41.23 -29.77 -29.12
N ARG A 108 -41.68 -28.73 -28.40
CA ARG A 108 -43.12 -28.54 -28.11
C ARG A 108 -43.91 -28.28 -29.39
N ARG A 109 -43.41 -27.42 -30.28
CA ARG A 109 -44.05 -27.16 -31.57
C ARG A 109 -44.14 -28.43 -32.43
N ALA A 110 -43.04 -29.18 -32.53
CA ALA A 110 -43.02 -30.46 -33.26
C ALA A 110 -44.03 -31.46 -32.67
N ALA A 111 -44.13 -31.54 -31.34
CA ALA A 111 -45.10 -32.40 -30.67
C ALA A 111 -46.56 -31.97 -30.92
N GLU A 112 -46.85 -30.66 -30.93
CA GLU A 112 -48.18 -30.11 -31.26
C GLU A 112 -48.58 -30.41 -32.72
N GLU A 113 -47.62 -30.37 -33.64
CA GLU A 113 -47.80 -30.73 -35.05
C GLU A 113 -47.87 -32.25 -35.28
N GLY A 114 -47.62 -33.06 -34.24
CA GLY A 114 -47.56 -34.52 -34.32
C GLY A 114 -46.35 -35.04 -35.08
N VAL A 115 -45.33 -34.19 -35.30
CA VAL A 115 -44.08 -34.52 -35.99
C VAL A 115 -43.05 -34.96 -34.95
N SER A 116 -42.55 -36.19 -35.09
CA SER A 116 -41.39 -36.66 -34.32
C SER A 116 -40.16 -36.59 -35.20
N ASP A 117 -39.25 -35.66 -34.87
CA ASP A 117 -37.97 -35.51 -35.54
C ASP A 117 -36.83 -35.97 -34.62
N PRO A 118 -36.16 -37.10 -34.93
CA PRO A 118 -35.01 -37.59 -34.18
C PRO A 118 -33.85 -36.59 -34.08
N GLU A 119 -33.66 -35.71 -35.07
CA GLU A 119 -32.59 -34.70 -35.03
C GLU A 119 -32.89 -33.60 -34.00
N LEU A 120 -34.15 -33.18 -33.90
CA LEU A 120 -34.58 -32.23 -32.86
C LEU A 120 -34.43 -32.80 -31.45
N ILE A 121 -34.76 -34.09 -31.26
CA ILE A 121 -34.56 -34.77 -29.98
C ILE A 121 -33.07 -34.79 -29.63
N ASN A 122 -32.20 -35.17 -30.56
CA ASN A 122 -30.76 -35.18 -30.34
C ASN A 122 -30.20 -33.80 -30.04
N ARG A 123 -30.70 -32.75 -30.71
CA ARG A 123 -30.31 -31.36 -30.44
C ARG A 123 -30.73 -30.92 -29.04
N ALA A 124 -31.95 -31.23 -28.62
CA ALA A 124 -32.43 -30.92 -27.27
C ALA A 124 -31.63 -31.66 -26.20
N MET A 125 -31.30 -32.93 -26.41
CA MET A 125 -30.46 -33.70 -25.49
C MET A 125 -29.05 -33.11 -25.37
N LYS A 126 -28.47 -32.60 -26.47
CA LYS A 126 -27.18 -31.90 -26.43
C LYS A 126 -27.27 -30.60 -25.64
N ALA A 127 -28.29 -29.79 -25.91
CA ALA A 127 -28.52 -28.54 -25.19
C ALA A 127 -28.74 -28.77 -23.67
N GLU A 128 -29.40 -29.88 -23.30
CA GLU A 128 -29.57 -30.26 -21.89
C GLU A 128 -28.24 -30.65 -21.23
N LEU A 129 -27.40 -31.42 -21.91
CA LEU A 129 -26.05 -31.75 -21.41
C LEU A 129 -25.16 -30.51 -21.29
N GLU A 130 -25.23 -29.60 -22.26
CA GLU A 130 -24.49 -28.33 -22.24
C GLU A 130 -24.96 -27.44 -21.09
N ALA A 131 -26.27 -27.32 -20.86
CA ALA A 131 -26.83 -26.58 -19.73
C ALA A 131 -26.45 -27.17 -18.37
N LEU A 132 -26.47 -28.51 -18.22
CA LEU A 132 -26.01 -29.18 -16.99
C LEU A 132 -24.51 -28.96 -16.74
N THR A 133 -23.72 -29.02 -17.80
CA THR A 133 -22.26 -28.81 -17.71
C THR A 133 -21.95 -27.36 -17.33
N ALA A 134 -22.64 -26.40 -17.95
CA ALA A 134 -22.50 -24.98 -17.62
C ALA A 134 -22.98 -24.67 -16.18
N SER A 135 -24.06 -25.31 -15.71
CA SER A 135 -24.53 -25.15 -14.32
C SER A 135 -23.45 -25.58 -13.34
N ARG A 136 -22.87 -26.76 -13.58
CA ARG A 136 -21.80 -27.28 -12.73
C ARG A 136 -20.54 -26.42 -12.76
N ALA A 137 -20.18 -25.88 -13.93
CA ALA A 137 -19.02 -25.00 -14.06
C ALA A 137 -19.22 -23.69 -13.29
N ALA A 138 -20.40 -23.07 -13.40
CA ALA A 138 -20.77 -21.89 -12.62
C ALA A 138 -20.77 -22.16 -11.11
N GLU A 139 -21.33 -23.29 -10.66
CA GLU A 139 -21.31 -23.70 -9.24
C GLU A 139 -19.88 -23.86 -8.72
N ILE A 140 -18.99 -24.48 -9.49
CA ILE A 140 -17.57 -24.65 -9.11
C ILE A 140 -16.88 -23.29 -9.02
N ALA A 141 -17.10 -22.41 -9.99
CA ALA A 141 -16.51 -21.07 -9.98
C ALA A 141 -17.02 -20.23 -8.80
N GLU A 142 -18.30 -20.35 -8.45
CA GLU A 142 -18.89 -19.70 -7.28
C GLU A 142 -18.27 -20.22 -5.98
N ILE A 143 -18.19 -21.54 -5.81
CA ILE A 143 -17.57 -22.17 -4.64
C ILE A 143 -16.11 -21.74 -4.49
N ASP A 144 -15.35 -21.74 -5.58
CA ASP A 144 -13.96 -21.30 -5.57
C ASP A 144 -13.83 -19.83 -5.15
N ALA A 145 -14.71 -18.95 -5.67
CA ALA A 145 -14.72 -17.53 -5.30
C ALA A 145 -15.04 -17.34 -3.82
N ILE A 146 -16.02 -18.09 -3.30
CA ILE A 146 -16.36 -18.11 -1.87
C ILE A 146 -15.19 -18.61 -1.02
N LEU A 147 -14.55 -19.71 -1.42
CA LEU A 147 -13.41 -20.28 -0.70
C LEU A 147 -12.18 -19.35 -0.73
N ALA A 148 -12.01 -18.57 -1.79
CA ALA A 148 -10.96 -17.56 -1.85
C ALA A 148 -11.18 -16.46 -0.81
N GLU A 149 -12.43 -16.03 -0.60
CA GLU A 149 -12.80 -15.00 0.39
C GLU A 149 -12.65 -15.50 1.84
N PHE A 150 -13.01 -16.76 2.11
CA PHE A 150 -12.94 -17.32 3.47
C PHE A 150 -11.53 -17.76 3.89
N ARG A 151 -10.61 -17.99 2.95
CA ARG A 151 -9.25 -18.44 3.23
C ARG A 151 -8.48 -17.56 4.22
N PRO A 152 -8.39 -16.23 4.05
CA PRO A 152 -7.67 -15.38 5.00
C PRO A 152 -8.25 -15.44 6.42
N VAL A 153 -9.58 -15.57 6.56
CA VAL A 153 -10.23 -15.71 7.88
C VAL A 153 -9.90 -17.05 8.53
N LEU A 154 -9.81 -18.12 7.75
CA LEU A 154 -9.44 -19.46 8.24
C LEU A 154 -7.97 -19.51 8.65
N GLU A 155 -7.07 -18.88 7.89
CA GLU A 155 -5.64 -18.82 8.20
C GLU A 155 -5.39 -17.98 9.46
N ALA A 156 -6.04 -16.81 9.58
CA ALA A 156 -5.95 -15.97 10.78
C ALA A 156 -6.45 -16.71 12.06
N GLY A 157 -7.56 -17.46 11.95
CA GLY A 157 -8.08 -18.25 13.08
C GLY A 157 -7.21 -19.46 13.47
N GLN A 158 -6.37 -19.97 12.56
CA GLN A 158 -5.42 -21.04 12.86
C GLN A 158 -4.16 -20.52 13.56
N GLU A 159 -3.72 -19.29 13.25
CA GLU A 159 -2.61 -18.64 13.94
C GLU A 159 -2.96 -18.25 15.39
N GLU A 160 -4.20 -17.85 15.68
CA GLU A 160 -4.64 -17.54 17.05
C GLU A 160 -4.79 -18.78 17.95
N ALA A 161 -4.90 -19.98 17.36
CA ALA A 161 -5.06 -21.24 18.08
C ALA A 161 -3.73 -21.94 18.40
N GLN A 162 -2.61 -21.45 17.89
CA GLN A 162 -1.24 -21.96 18.12
C GLN A 162 -0.47 -21.08 19.13
#